data_AF-A0A0F9NR16-F1
#
_entry.id   AF-A0A0F9NR16-F1
#
_cell.length_a   1.000
_cell.length_b   1.000
_cell.length_c   1.000
_cell.angle_alpha   90.00
_cell.angle_beta   90.00
_cell.angle_gamma   90.00
#
_symmetry.space_group_name_H-M   'P 1'
#
loop_
_entity.id
_entity.type
_entity.pdbx_description
1 polymer ?
#
loop_
_entity_poly.entity_id
_entity_poly.type
_entity_poly.pdbx_seq_one_letter_code
_entity_poly.pdbx_strand_id
1 'polypeptide(L)'
;MIEEAILIGLAAWRLTALFSYERGPFDVFLRLRQFVGFDHDSLSGEPISWPGNTLPRVISCPWCLGLWVTPGVWAVWEYIDPAIVVVVAATAVLIAMEKWSHG
;
A
#
# COMPACT_ATOMS: atom_id res chain seq x y z
N MET A 1 9.63 12.71 -17.26
CA MET A 1 10.66 11.92 -16.55
C MET A 1 10.63 12.10 -15.03
N ILE A 2 11.02 13.26 -14.48
CA ILE A 2 11.09 13.44 -13.01
C ILE A 2 9.69 13.46 -12.37
N GLU A 3 8.74 14.18 -12.99
CA GLU A 3 7.36 14.27 -12.50
C GLU A 3 6.67 12.91 -12.45
N GLU A 4 6.75 12.13 -13.53
CA GLU A 4 6.21 10.76 -13.58
C GLU A 4 6.79 9.89 -12.48
N ALA A 5 8.12 9.95 -12.26
CA ALA A 5 8.79 9.17 -11.22
C ALA A 5 8.27 9.52 -9.82
N ILE A 6 7.98 10.80 -9.56
CA ILE A 6 7.38 11.25 -8.29
C ILE A 6 5.96 10.70 -8.15
N LEU A 7 5.11 10.84 -9.17
CA LEU A 7 3.72 10.39 -9.11
C LEU A 7 3.62 8.87 -8.96
N ILE A 8 4.39 8.12 -9.74
CA ILE A 8 4.47 6.65 -9.65
C ILE A 8 5.01 6.24 -8.28
N GLY A 9 6.04 6.91 -7.77
CA GLY A 9 6.60 6.64 -6.44
C GLY A 9 5.60 6.87 -5.32
N LEU A 10 4.87 7.98 -5.34
CA LEU A 10 3.83 8.30 -4.35
C LEU A 10 2.66 7.31 -4.41
N ALA A 11 2.20 6.96 -5.62
CA ALA A 11 1.14 5.98 -5.78
C ALA A 11 1.57 4.58 -5.32
N ALA A 12 2.79 4.16 -5.66
CA ALA A 12 3.35 2.88 -5.24
C ALA A 12 3.51 2.82 -3.72
N TRP A 13 3.99 3.89 -3.09
CA TRP A 13 4.06 4.00 -1.64
C TRP A 13 2.68 3.88 -1.00
N ARG A 14 1.67 4.58 -1.53
CA ARG A 14 0.29 4.54 -1.01
C ARG A 14 -0.28 3.11 -1.03
N LEU A 15 -0.18 2.43 -2.17
CA LEU A 15 -0.65 1.06 -2.31
C LEU A 15 0.09 0.12 -1.37
N THR A 16 1.41 0.28 -1.30
CA THR A 16 2.25 -0.52 -0.39
C THR A 16 1.83 -0.34 1.07
N ALA A 17 1.59 0.90 1.51
CA ALA A 17 1.12 1.21 2.86
C ALA A 17 -0.27 0.62 3.13
N LEU A 18 -1.19 0.72 2.16
CA LEU A 18 -2.52 0.13 2.24
C LEU A 18 -2.48 -1.38 2.43
N PHE A 19 -1.65 -2.06 1.66
CA PHE A 19 -1.54 -3.52 1.72
C PHE A 19 -0.78 -4.02 2.95
N SER A 20 0.23 -3.28 3.43
CA SER A 20 1.12 -3.76 4.49
C SER A 20 0.63 -3.40 5.90
N TYR A 21 0.03 -2.21 6.07
CA TYR A 21 -0.18 -1.63 7.40
C TYR A 21 -1.60 -1.18 7.66
N GLU A 22 -2.27 -0.57 6.68
CA GLU A 22 -3.59 0.01 6.92
C GLU A 22 -4.69 -1.06 6.90
N ARG A 23 -5.75 -0.84 7.68
CA ARG A 23 -6.95 -1.69 7.60
C ARG A 23 -7.76 -1.44 6.32
N GLY A 24 -7.73 -0.19 5.85
CA GLY A 24 -8.56 0.29 4.74
C GLY A 24 -10.02 0.50 5.10
N PRO A 25 -10.80 1.03 4.15
CA PRO A 25 -12.24 1.15 4.30
C PRO A 25 -12.86 -0.25 4.45
N PHE A 26 -13.81 -0.40 5.39
CA PHE A 26 -14.52 -1.66 5.68
C PHE A 26 -13.60 -2.86 6.00
N ASP A 27 -12.40 -2.60 6.53
CA ASP A 27 -11.40 -3.62 6.88
C ASP A 27 -10.97 -4.50 5.68
N VAL A 28 -11.08 -4.01 4.44
CA VAL A 28 -10.79 -4.80 3.24
C VAL A 28 -9.34 -5.30 3.22
N PHE A 29 -8.36 -4.47 3.59
CA PHE A 29 -6.96 -4.90 3.60
C PHE A 29 -6.63 -5.78 4.80
N LEU A 30 -7.34 -5.62 5.92
CA LEU A 30 -7.26 -6.55 7.05
C LEU A 30 -7.73 -7.94 6.61
N ARG A 31 -8.89 -8.03 5.96
CA ARG A 31 -9.45 -9.29 5.45
C ARG A 31 -8.56 -9.94 4.39
N LEU A 32 -7.96 -9.13 3.50
CA LEU A 32 -7.00 -9.63 2.52
C LEU A 32 -5.79 -10.27 3.22
N ARG A 33 -5.23 -9.63 4.25
CA ARG A 33 -4.10 -10.19 5.00
C ARG A 33 -4.51 -11.44 5.78
N GLN A 34 -5.69 -11.46 6.39
CA GLN A 34 -6.23 -12.67 7.04
C GLN A 34 -6.37 -13.83 6.04
N PHE A 35 -6.86 -13.55 4.82
CA PHE A 35 -6.95 -14.55 3.76
C PHE A 35 -5.58 -15.11 3.35
N VAL A 36 -4.54 -14.27 3.33
CA VAL A 36 -3.16 -14.69 3.03
C VAL A 36 -2.50 -15.40 4.22
N GLY A 37 -3.17 -15.48 5.38
CA GLY A 37 -2.81 -16.34 6.50
C GLY A 37 -2.23 -15.60 7.72
N PHE A 38 -2.37 -14.28 7.80
CA PHE A 38 -1.96 -13.53 8.99
C PHE A 38 -3.04 -13.55 10.07
N ASP A 39 -2.68 -13.92 11.29
CA ASP A 39 -3.54 -13.66 12.45
C ASP A 39 -3.39 -12.20 12.87
N HIS A 40 -4.51 -11.55 13.14
CA HIS A 40 -4.53 -10.17 13.62
C HIS A 40 -5.28 -10.09 14.95
N ASP A 41 -4.88 -9.13 15.77
CA ASP A 41 -5.59 -8.80 16.99
C ASP A 41 -6.97 -8.21 16.66
N SER A 42 -8.01 -8.72 17.31
CA SER A 42 -9.40 -8.33 17.04
C SER A 42 -9.73 -6.89 17.43
N LEU A 43 -8.95 -6.27 18.32
CA LEU A 43 -9.15 -4.91 18.80
C LEU A 43 -8.27 -3.92 18.04
N SER A 44 -6.97 -4.20 17.90
CA SER A 44 -5.99 -3.31 17.28
C SER A 44 -5.80 -3.56 15.77
N GLY A 45 -6.15 -4.75 15.26
CA GLY A 45 -5.98 -5.10 13.85
C GLY A 45 -4.52 -5.24 13.44
N GLU A 46 -3.61 -5.33 14.43
CA GLU A 46 -2.19 -5.57 14.20
C GLU A 46 -1.89 -7.06 14.08
N PRO A 47 -0.90 -7.47 13.26
CA PRO A 47 -0.57 -8.88 13.09
C PRO A 47 0.05 -9.48 14.36
N ILE A 48 -0.56 -10.55 14.89
CA ILE A 48 -0.07 -11.31 16.05
C ILE A 48 0.91 -12.41 15.60
N SER A 49 0.72 -12.95 14.40
CA SER A 49 1.57 -13.99 13.81
C SER A 49 2.10 -13.56 12.45
N TRP A 50 3.36 -13.92 12.17
CA TRP A 50 4.03 -13.68 10.89
C TRP A 50 4.19 -15.03 10.19
N PRO A 51 3.40 -15.33 9.15
CA PRO A 51 3.45 -16.65 8.52
C PRO A 51 4.79 -16.85 7.80
N GLY A 52 5.36 -18.05 7.90
CA GLY A 52 6.67 -18.38 7.30
C GLY A 52 6.66 -18.51 5.76
N ASN A 53 5.49 -18.43 5.12
CA ASN A 53 5.34 -18.58 3.68
C ASN A 53 5.82 -17.33 2.92
N THR A 54 6.27 -17.52 1.68
CA THR A 54 6.89 -16.47 0.85
C THR A 54 5.96 -15.28 0.56
N LEU A 55 4.67 -15.54 0.30
CA LEU A 55 3.69 -14.50 -0.05
C LEU A 55 3.31 -13.59 1.14
N PRO A 56 2.96 -14.12 2.32
CA PRO A 56 2.79 -13.32 3.54
C PRO A 56 4.02 -12.44 3.82
N ARG A 57 5.23 -12.99 3.71
CA ARG A 57 6.46 -12.24 3.97
C ARG A 57 6.69 -11.06 3.03
N VAL A 58 6.22 -11.15 1.78
CA VAL A 58 6.29 -10.01 0.84
C VAL A 58 5.30 -8.94 1.24
N ILE A 59 4.04 -9.29 1.54
CA ILE A 59 2.99 -8.33 1.94
C ILE A 59 3.32 -7.67 3.27
N SER A 60 3.99 -8.40 4.17
CA SER A 60 4.35 -7.93 5.50
C SER A 60 5.50 -6.92 5.51
N CYS A 61 6.29 -6.87 4.43
CA CYS A 61 7.44 -6.00 4.30
C CYS A 61 7.19 -4.97 3.18
N PRO A 62 6.94 -3.69 3.51
CA PRO A 62 6.67 -2.67 2.49
C PRO A 62 7.81 -2.48 1.52
N TRP A 63 9.05 -2.68 1.96
CA TRP A 63 10.21 -2.57 1.09
C TRP A 63 10.19 -3.66 0.03
N CYS A 64 9.83 -4.89 0.43
CA CYS A 64 9.66 -6.01 -0.49
C CYS A 64 8.43 -5.81 -1.38
N LEU A 65 7.31 -5.41 -0.81
CA LEU A 65 6.08 -5.19 -1.56
C LEU A 65 6.23 -4.02 -2.55
N GLY A 66 6.88 -2.94 -2.14
CA GLY A 66 7.16 -1.77 -2.97
C GLY A 66 8.00 -2.09 -4.21
N LEU A 67 8.92 -3.07 -4.11
CA LEU A 67 9.67 -3.58 -5.26
C LEU A 67 8.75 -4.15 -6.34
N TRP A 68 7.66 -4.80 -5.95
CA TRP A 68 6.68 -5.40 -6.87
C TRP A 68 5.58 -4.42 -7.29
N VAL A 69 5.15 -3.55 -6.36
CA VAL A 69 4.09 -2.57 -6.62
C VAL A 69 4.56 -1.49 -7.59
N THR A 70 5.80 -1.01 -7.48
CA THR A 70 6.33 0.06 -8.34
C THR A 70 6.26 -0.25 -9.84
N PRO A 71 6.79 -1.40 -10.34
CA PRO A 71 6.65 -1.75 -11.75
C PRO A 71 5.18 -1.99 -12.15
N GLY A 72 4.34 -2.46 -11.23
CA GLY A 72 2.90 -2.58 -11.47
C GLY A 72 2.23 -1.22 -11.70
N VAL A 73 2.53 -0.22 -10.86
CA VAL A 73 2.03 1.15 -11.03
C VAL A 73 2.57 1.79 -12.30
N TRP A 74 3.85 1.57 -12.63
CA TRP A 74 4.42 2.02 -13.89
C TRP A 74 3.69 1.41 -15.10
N ALA A 75 3.34 0.11 -15.05
CA ALA A 75 2.57 -0.52 -16.10
C ALA A 75 1.14 0.07 -16.22
N VAL A 76 0.49 0.42 -15.11
CA VAL A 76 -0.82 1.09 -15.14
C VAL A 76 -0.71 2.47 -15.80
N TRP A 77 0.37 3.21 -15.53
CA TRP A 77 0.64 4.50 -16.16
C TRP A 77 0.77 4.38 -17.68
N GLU A 78 1.56 3.41 -18.15
CA GLU A 78 1.90 3.28 -19.58
C GLU A 78 0.79 2.62 -20.41
N TYR A 79 0.10 1.62 -19.84
CA TYR A 79 -0.78 0.74 -20.63
C TYR A 79 -2.27 0.86 -20.31
N ILE A 80 -2.67 1.58 -19.26
CA ILE A 80 -4.08 1.67 -18.84
C ILE A 80 -4.58 3.11 -18.86
N ASP A 81 -4.29 3.88 -17.81
CA ASP A 81 -4.70 5.27 -17.68
C ASP A 81 -3.86 5.95 -16.58
N PRO A 82 -3.07 6.99 -16.89
CA PRO A 82 -2.27 7.72 -15.92
C PRO A 82 -3.12 8.44 -14.86
N ALA A 83 -4.38 8.76 -15.15
CA ALA A 83 -5.28 9.42 -14.20
C ALA A 83 -5.47 8.56 -12.92
N ILE A 84 -5.46 7.23 -13.05
CA ILE A 84 -5.57 6.31 -11.91
C ILE A 84 -4.38 6.52 -10.97
N VAL A 85 -3.17 6.56 -11.52
CA VAL A 85 -1.93 6.76 -10.74
C VAL A 85 -1.93 8.12 -10.06
N VAL A 86 -2.35 9.17 -10.77
CA VAL A 86 -2.45 10.53 -10.21
C VAL A 86 -3.43 10.58 -9.04
N VAL A 87 -4.60 9.98 -9.16
CA VAL A 87 -5.60 9.92 -8.08
C VAL A 87 -5.06 9.17 -6.87
N VAL A 88 -4.44 8.01 -7.08
CA VAL A 88 -3.84 7.24 -5.98
C VAL A 88 -2.71 8.02 -5.31
N ALA A 89 -1.82 8.64 -6.08
CA ALA A 89 -0.75 9.50 -5.57
C ALA A 89 -1.29 10.67 -4.75
N ALA A 90 -2.36 11.33 -5.20
CA ALA A 90 -3.00 12.43 -4.48
C ALA A 90 -3.48 12.02 -3.08
N THR A 91 -3.97 10.78 -2.90
CA THR A 91 -4.37 10.31 -1.56
C THR A 91 -3.20 10.20 -0.58
N ALA A 92 -1.97 10.00 -1.05
CA ALA A 92 -0.79 10.04 -0.19
C ALA A 92 -0.52 11.45 0.34
N VAL A 93 -0.79 12.48 -0.49
CA VAL A 93 -0.66 13.89 -0.10
C VAL A 93 -1.64 14.24 1.02
N LEU A 94 -2.87 13.71 0.97
CA LEU A 94 -3.86 13.96 2.03
C LEU A 94 -3.37 13.49 3.41
N ILE A 95 -2.74 12.31 3.47
CA ILE A 95 -2.17 11.77 4.73
C ILE A 95 -1.00 12.63 5.21
N ALA A 96 -0.15 13.07 4.28
CA ALA A 96 0.97 13.96 4.61
C ALA A 96 0.47 15.30 5.18
N MET A 97 -0.59 15.86 4.59
CA MET A 97 -1.22 17.10 5.07
C MET A 97 -1.89 16.92 6.42
N GLU A 98 -2.60 15.82 6.65
CA GLU A 98 -3.20 15.51 7.95
C GLU A 98 -2.14 15.45 9.05
N LYS A 99 -1.04 14.72 8.81
CA LYS A 99 0.09 14.65 9.74
C LYS A 99 0.74 16.01 9.99
N TRP A 100 0.79 16.88 8.99
CA TRP A 100 1.34 18.22 9.15
C TRP A 100 0.39 19.15 9.91
N SER A 101 -0.92 19.02 9.72
CA SER A 101 -1.94 19.83 10.39
C SER A 101 -2.16 19.44 11.86
N HIS A 102 -1.95 18.17 12.20
CA HIS A 102 -2.09 17.66 13.57
C HIS A 102 -0.74 17.42 14.28
N GLY A 103 0.36 17.83 13.65
CA GLY A 103 1.73 17.75 14.17
C GLY A 103 2.17 19.00 14.91
#